data_AF-A0AA96TGI3-F1
#
_entry.id   AF-A0AA96TGI3-F1
#
_cell.length_a   1.000
_cell.length_b   1.000
_cell.length_c   1.000
_cell.angle_alpha   90.00
_cell.angle_beta   90.00
_cell.angle_gamma   90.00
#
_symmetry.space_group_name_H-M   'P 1'
#
loop_
_entity.id
_entity.type
_entity.pdbx_description
1 polymer ?
#
loop_
_entity_poly.entity_id
_entity_poly.type
_entity_poly.pdbx_seq_one_letter_code
_entity_poly.pdbx_strand_id
1 'polypeptide(L)'
;MAELSWIGWVLALLGLLAGFIYFRLNRKVKRIEWKVGLDSNLISLHPGTTLHEHVTVNVGNETLKHPRVVIVTVKNTGNVGLSTKTMYRPFSLVVDEGSEARGIKMVRIRAGHTDQEDLPATFPLKPVITIPDTLLNSGDEVRCSLLIDGVPNSVSLVGEAEDFVIKGRREPSQEVLVARIKLLQRASLITATTAVVGSASSGVIAYLSDR
;
A
#
# COMPACT_ATOMS: atom_id res chain seq x y z
N MET A 1 38.62 -54.13 20.86
CA MET A 1 38.14 -53.48 19.62
C MET A 1 36.89 -52.59 19.81
N ALA A 2 36.32 -52.47 21.02
CA ALA A 2 35.12 -51.63 21.26
C ALA A 2 35.42 -50.13 21.41
N GLU A 3 36.66 -49.74 21.72
CA GLU A 3 37.01 -48.37 22.10
C GLU A 3 37.12 -47.35 20.96
N LEU A 4 36.94 -47.74 19.70
CA LEU A 4 36.95 -46.80 18.56
C LEU A 4 35.54 -46.54 17.99
N SER A 5 34.52 -47.26 18.49
CA SER A 5 33.14 -47.16 17.99
C SER A 5 32.48 -45.80 18.26
N TRP A 6 32.88 -45.10 19.33
CA TRP A 6 32.38 -43.78 19.68
C TRP A 6 32.78 -42.70 18.65
N ILE A 7 33.92 -42.87 17.96
CA ILE A 7 34.40 -41.94 16.93
C ILE A 7 33.41 -41.88 15.78
N GLY A 8 32.85 -43.03 15.39
CA GLY A 8 31.83 -43.10 14.33
C GLY A 8 30.58 -42.29 14.67
N TRP A 9 30.09 -42.37 15.91
CA TRP A 9 28.93 -41.60 16.37
C TRP A 9 29.19 -40.10 16.40
N VAL A 10 30.38 -39.67 16.86
CA VAL A 10 30.76 -38.26 16.88
C VAL A 10 30.84 -37.70 15.46
N LEU A 11 31.47 -38.42 14.53
CA LEU A 11 31.55 -38.01 13.13
C LEU A 11 30.17 -37.95 12.47
N ALA A 12 29.29 -38.92 12.75
CA ALA A 12 27.92 -38.91 12.25
C ALA A 12 27.13 -37.69 12.77
N LEU A 13 27.24 -37.37 14.06
CA LEU A 13 26.58 -36.21 14.67
C LEU A 13 27.11 -34.89 14.08
N LEU A 14 28.43 -34.76 13.91
CA LEU A 14 29.05 -33.59 13.27
C LEU A 14 28.59 -33.43 11.83
N GLY A 15 28.53 -34.53 11.06
CA GLY A 15 28.00 -34.52 9.70
C GLY A 15 26.54 -34.07 9.64
N LEU A 16 25.71 -34.55 10.57
CA LEU A 16 24.31 -34.14 10.68
C LEU A 16 24.17 -32.65 11.03
N LEU A 17 24.93 -32.17 12.02
CA LEU A 17 24.94 -30.76 12.41
C LEU A 17 25.42 -29.86 11.27
N ALA A 18 26.52 -30.22 10.60
CA ALA A 18 27.04 -29.48 9.46
C ALA A 18 26.02 -29.44 8.32
N GLY A 19 25.40 -30.58 8.00
CA GLY A 19 24.33 -30.68 7.00
C GLY A 19 23.12 -29.83 7.36
N PHE A 20 22.69 -29.85 8.63
CA PHE A 20 21.58 -29.05 9.13
C PHE A 20 21.87 -27.54 9.04
N ILE A 21 23.06 -27.10 9.45
CA ILE A 21 23.49 -25.70 9.36
C ILE A 21 23.56 -25.28 7.89
N TYR A 22 24.20 -26.09 7.04
CA TYR A 22 24.28 -25.84 5.61
C TYR A 22 22.89 -25.72 4.97
N PHE A 23 21.97 -26.63 5.30
CA PHE A 23 20.59 -26.58 4.84
C PHE A 23 19.90 -25.29 5.30
N ARG A 24 20.05 -24.91 6.58
CA ARG A 24 19.40 -23.71 7.14
C ARG A 24 19.92 -22.42 6.50
N LEU A 25 21.22 -22.31 6.25
CA LEU A 25 21.85 -21.13 5.67
C LEU A 25 21.54 -20.99 4.17
N ASN A 26 21.50 -22.10 3.44
CA ASN A 26 21.24 -22.10 1.98
C ASN A 26 19.76 -22.27 1.62
N ARG A 27 18.87 -22.35 2.62
CA ARG A 27 17.43 -22.47 2.37
C ARG A 27 16.94 -21.23 1.62
N LYS A 28 16.49 -21.43 0.39
CA LYS A 28 15.77 -20.43 -0.40
C LYS A 28 14.36 -20.30 0.17
N VAL A 29 14.05 -19.14 0.74
CA VAL A 29 12.76 -18.83 1.35
C VAL A 29 12.09 -17.72 0.54
N LYS A 30 10.99 -18.05 -0.12
CA LYS A 30 10.08 -17.08 -0.74
C LYS A 30 9.09 -16.62 0.32
N ARG A 31 9.02 -15.31 0.60
CA ARG A 31 8.07 -14.76 1.58
C ARG A 31 7.67 -13.35 1.22
N ILE A 32 6.38 -13.06 1.27
CA ILE A 32 5.87 -11.69 1.21
C ILE A 32 5.06 -11.39 2.45
N GLU A 33 5.32 -10.18 2.93
CA GLU A 33 4.53 -9.54 3.94
C GLU A 33 3.70 -8.46 3.27
N TRP A 34 2.44 -8.34 3.66
CA TRP A 34 1.63 -7.21 3.24
C TRP A 34 0.99 -6.53 4.44
N LYS A 35 0.90 -5.21 4.34
CA LYS A 35 0.30 -4.35 5.36
C LYS A 35 -0.63 -3.34 4.69
N VAL A 36 -1.78 -3.13 5.30
CA VAL A 36 -2.57 -1.91 5.06
C VAL A 36 -2.00 -0.88 6.01
N GLY A 37 -1.20 0.05 5.47
CA GLY A 37 -0.63 1.13 6.24
C GLY A 37 -1.72 2.11 6.62
N LEU A 38 -2.28 2.81 5.64
CA LEU A 38 -3.32 3.81 5.87
C LEU A 38 -4.66 3.28 5.38
N ASP A 39 -5.71 3.42 6.19
CA ASP A 39 -7.10 3.41 5.74
C ASP A 39 -7.83 4.52 6.49
N SER A 40 -7.96 5.68 5.83
CA SER A 40 -8.55 6.85 6.45
C SER A 40 -9.49 7.58 5.50
N ASN A 41 -10.54 8.16 6.05
CA ASN A 41 -11.35 9.13 5.34
C ASN A 41 -10.45 10.28 4.85
N LEU A 42 -10.63 10.68 3.60
CA LEU A 42 -9.93 11.82 3.02
C LEU A 42 -10.27 13.10 3.77
N ILE A 43 -11.52 13.19 4.24
CA ILE A 43 -12.00 14.27 5.12
C ILE A 43 -12.26 13.67 6.50
N SER A 44 -11.51 14.13 7.49
CA SER A 44 -11.77 13.83 8.90
C SER A 44 -12.12 15.11 9.64
N LEU A 45 -13.37 15.22 10.08
CA LEU A 45 -13.84 16.34 10.89
C LEU A 45 -13.34 16.20 12.32
N HIS A 46 -13.02 17.32 12.96
CA HIS A 46 -12.65 17.32 14.36
C HIS A 46 -13.87 16.93 15.22
N PRO A 47 -13.68 16.16 16.30
CA PRO A 47 -14.76 15.92 17.26
C PRO A 47 -15.31 17.27 17.76
N GLY A 48 -16.59 17.54 17.54
CA GLY A 48 -17.25 18.81 17.90
C GLY A 48 -17.49 19.77 16.73
N THR A 49 -16.95 19.50 15.54
CA THR A 49 -17.30 20.26 14.33
C THR A 49 -18.55 19.65 13.69
N THR A 50 -19.71 20.29 13.87
CA THR A 50 -20.92 19.96 13.10
C THR A 50 -20.93 20.74 11.81
N LEU A 51 -20.77 20.05 10.69
CA LEU A 51 -21.07 20.62 9.38
C LEU A 51 -22.57 20.53 9.13
N HIS A 52 -23.19 21.67 8.83
CA HIS A 52 -24.58 21.73 8.42
C HIS A 52 -24.80 21.22 6.98
N GLU A 53 -23.72 21.12 6.20
CA GLU A 53 -23.73 20.68 4.80
C GLU A 53 -22.79 19.51 4.55
N HIS A 54 -23.12 18.64 3.59
CA HIS A 54 -22.31 17.47 3.26
C HIS A 54 -21.09 17.89 2.43
N VAL A 55 -19.88 17.60 2.93
CA VAL A 55 -18.65 17.86 2.16
C VAL A 55 -18.49 16.74 1.12
N THR A 56 -18.60 17.09 -0.14
CA THR A 56 -18.38 16.19 -1.27
C THR A 56 -17.03 16.46 -1.92
N VAL A 57 -16.33 15.40 -2.37
CA VAL A 57 -15.06 15.54 -3.09
C VAL A 57 -15.29 15.24 -4.55
N ASN A 58 -14.97 16.19 -5.42
CA ASN A 58 -15.04 15.99 -6.87
C ASN A 58 -13.68 15.57 -7.41
N VAL A 59 -13.65 14.49 -8.18
CA VAL A 59 -12.46 13.99 -8.87
C VAL A 59 -12.77 13.90 -10.35
N GLY A 60 -12.27 14.87 -11.12
CA GLY A 60 -12.73 15.05 -12.50
C GLY A 60 -14.22 15.41 -12.53
N ASN A 61 -15.02 14.57 -13.19
CA ASN A 61 -16.47 14.75 -13.32
C ASN A 61 -17.29 13.90 -12.33
N GLU A 62 -16.63 13.17 -11.43
CA GLU A 62 -17.29 12.29 -10.47
C GLU A 62 -17.32 12.91 -9.07
N THR A 63 -18.46 12.79 -8.40
CA THR A 63 -18.64 13.21 -7.02
C THR A 63 -18.56 12.01 -6.08
N LEU A 64 -17.57 12.03 -5.20
CA LEU A 64 -17.34 10.97 -4.21
C LEU A 64 -18.11 11.27 -2.92
N LYS A 65 -18.83 10.28 -2.41
CA LYS A 65 -19.68 10.43 -1.21
C LYS A 65 -18.92 10.16 0.08
N HIS A 66 -18.08 9.13 0.07
CA HIS A 66 -17.27 8.67 1.19
C HIS A 66 -15.83 8.45 0.73
N PRO A 67 -15.11 9.53 0.35
CA PRO A 67 -13.75 9.41 -0.15
C PRO A 67 -12.79 8.97 0.96
N ARG A 68 -12.00 7.94 0.65
CA ARG A 68 -11.00 7.33 1.52
C ARG A 68 -9.70 7.15 0.78
N VAL A 69 -8.61 7.26 1.51
CA VAL A 69 -7.27 6.91 1.02
C VAL A 69 -6.82 5.64 1.70
N VAL A 70 -6.49 4.64 0.90
CA VAL A 70 -5.94 3.37 1.38
C VAL A 70 -4.53 3.19 0.83
N ILE A 71 -3.55 2.94 1.70
CA ILE A 71 -2.17 2.65 1.31
C ILE A 71 -1.86 1.21 1.70
N VAL A 72 -1.62 0.38 0.69
CA VAL A 72 -1.19 -1.01 0.87
C VAL A 72 0.28 -1.12 0.50
N THR A 73 1.06 -1.80 1.33
CA THR A 73 2.46 -2.10 1.06
C THR A 73 2.63 -3.61 1.00
N VAL A 74 3.24 -4.08 -0.09
CA VAL A 74 3.59 -5.47 -0.34
C VAL A 74 5.10 -5.56 -0.40
N LYS A 75 5.72 -6.31 0.52
CA LYS A 75 7.18 -6.38 0.67
C LYS A 75 7.68 -7.81 0.54
N ASN A 76 8.74 -8.02 -0.25
CA ASN A 76 9.46 -9.28 -0.27
C ASN A 76 10.38 -9.36 0.96
N THR A 77 10.03 -10.23 1.90
CA THR A 77 10.82 -10.51 3.12
C THR A 77 11.57 -11.84 3.04
N GLY A 78 11.47 -12.54 1.89
CA GLY A 78 12.27 -13.70 1.58
C GLY A 78 13.71 -13.33 1.19
N ASN A 79 14.57 -14.33 1.04
CA ASN A 79 15.97 -14.16 0.62
C ASN A 79 16.18 -14.44 -0.88
N VAL A 80 15.10 -14.61 -1.64
CA VAL A 80 15.14 -14.81 -3.10
C VAL A 80 14.20 -13.84 -3.79
N GLY A 81 14.58 -13.45 -5.01
CA GLY A 81 13.73 -12.63 -5.88
C GLY A 81 12.44 -13.36 -6.23
N LEU A 82 11.35 -12.60 -6.33
CA LEU A 82 10.03 -13.11 -6.64
C LEU A 82 9.51 -12.46 -7.91
N SER A 83 9.23 -13.28 -8.91
CA SER A 83 8.56 -12.83 -10.13
C SER A 83 7.06 -13.08 -9.99
N THR A 84 6.27 -12.02 -10.09
CA THR A 84 4.80 -12.10 -10.12
C THR A 84 4.28 -12.91 -11.31
N LYS A 85 5.05 -13.03 -12.40
CA LYS A 85 4.74 -13.90 -13.55
C LYS A 85 4.73 -15.40 -13.22
N THR A 86 5.50 -15.80 -12.22
CA THR A 86 5.61 -17.21 -11.80
C THR A 86 4.59 -17.60 -10.73
N MET A 87 3.66 -16.71 -10.43
CA MET A 87 2.61 -16.92 -9.44
C MET A 87 1.40 -17.61 -10.09
N TYR A 88 0.76 -18.52 -9.37
CA TYR A 88 -0.53 -19.08 -9.77
C TYR A 88 -1.60 -17.99 -9.85
N ARG A 89 -1.54 -17.04 -8.91
CA ARG A 89 -2.37 -15.84 -8.89
C ARG A 89 -1.53 -14.62 -8.51
N PRO A 90 -1.38 -13.62 -9.40
CA PRO A 90 -0.63 -12.41 -9.09
C PRO A 90 -1.31 -11.64 -7.96
N PHE A 91 -0.53 -10.79 -7.29
CA PHE A 91 -1.06 -9.92 -6.24
C PHE A 91 -2.16 -9.04 -6.78
N SER A 92 -3.32 -9.16 -6.16
CA SER A 92 -4.50 -8.41 -6.51
C SER A 92 -5.09 -7.78 -5.26
N LEU A 93 -5.30 -6.47 -5.28
CA LEU A 93 -6.09 -5.78 -4.27
C LEU A 93 -7.55 -5.93 -4.66
N VAL A 94 -8.33 -6.53 -3.78
CA VAL A 94 -9.77 -6.70 -3.96
C VAL A 94 -10.47 -5.65 -3.11
N VAL A 95 -11.34 -4.90 -3.76
CA VAL A 95 -12.22 -3.93 -3.13
C VAL A 95 -13.56 -4.60 -2.87
N ASP A 96 -14.03 -4.55 -1.62
CA ASP A 96 -15.28 -5.19 -1.18
C ASP A 96 -16.50 -4.59 -1.87
N GLU A 97 -17.58 -5.38 -1.97
CA GLU A 97 -18.85 -4.94 -2.52
C GLU A 97 -19.41 -3.74 -1.75
N GLY A 98 -19.76 -2.67 -2.47
CA GLY A 98 -20.21 -1.40 -1.87
C GLY A 98 -19.12 -0.33 -1.74
N SER A 99 -17.89 -0.63 -2.15
CA SER A 99 -16.82 0.35 -2.34
C SER A 99 -16.33 0.35 -3.79
N GLU A 100 -15.93 1.51 -4.30
CA GLU A 100 -15.38 1.64 -5.65
C GLU A 100 -13.99 2.28 -5.63
N ALA A 101 -13.04 1.67 -6.34
CA ALA A 101 -11.72 2.26 -6.55
C ALA A 101 -11.82 3.34 -7.64
N ARG A 102 -11.53 4.58 -7.25
CA ARG A 102 -11.61 5.79 -8.10
C ARG A 102 -10.26 6.25 -8.60
N GLY A 103 -9.18 5.79 -7.99
CA GLY A 103 -7.84 6.18 -8.37
C GLY A 103 -6.81 5.22 -7.81
N ILE A 104 -5.74 5.04 -8.59
CA ILE A 104 -4.66 4.18 -8.19
C ILE A 104 -3.30 4.76 -8.60
N LYS A 105 -2.36 4.70 -7.66
CA LYS A 105 -0.95 4.91 -7.92
C LYS A 105 -0.15 3.75 -7.34
N MET A 106 0.71 3.14 -8.15
CA MET A 106 1.62 2.08 -7.70
C MET A 106 3.06 2.57 -7.83
N VAL A 107 3.85 2.34 -6.77
CA VAL A 107 5.26 2.71 -6.74
C VAL A 107 6.06 1.54 -6.21
N ARG A 108 7.15 1.20 -6.88
CA ARG A 108 8.15 0.26 -6.37
C ARG A 108 9.27 1.03 -5.69
N ILE A 109 9.68 0.54 -4.52
CA ILE A 109 10.84 1.03 -3.76
C ILE A 109 11.82 -0.12 -3.65
N ARG A 110 13.04 0.08 -4.14
CA ARG A 110 14.09 -0.94 -4.16
C ARG A 110 14.80 -1.03 -2.81
N ALA A 111 15.15 -2.24 -2.39
CA ALA A 111 15.86 -2.47 -1.14
C ALA A 111 17.18 -1.67 -1.09
N GLY A 112 17.38 -0.86 -0.05
CA GLY A 112 18.60 -0.07 0.12
C GLY A 112 18.72 1.17 -0.78
N HIS A 113 17.70 1.46 -1.59
CA HIS A 113 17.65 2.66 -2.43
C HIS A 113 16.48 3.55 -2.03
N THR A 114 16.66 4.86 -2.18
CA THR A 114 15.59 5.85 -2.00
C THR A 114 14.77 6.04 -3.28
N ASP A 115 15.20 5.43 -4.37
CA ASP A 115 14.59 5.57 -5.69
C ASP A 115 13.21 4.94 -5.73
N GLN A 116 12.28 5.69 -6.32
CA GLN A 116 10.89 5.30 -6.53
C GLN A 116 10.66 5.10 -8.02
N GLU A 117 10.21 3.91 -8.39
CA GLU A 117 9.85 3.56 -9.76
C GLU A 117 8.32 3.51 -9.86
N ASP A 118 7.73 4.42 -10.62
CA ASP A 118 6.30 4.41 -10.88
C ASP A 118 5.94 3.16 -11.71
N LEU A 119 5.01 2.36 -11.21
CA LEU A 119 4.53 1.17 -11.90
C LEU A 119 3.24 1.50 -12.66
N PRO A 120 3.04 0.96 -13.88
CA PRO A 120 1.82 1.16 -14.62
C PRO A 120 0.65 0.58 -13.83
N ALA A 121 -0.27 1.43 -13.40
CA ALA A 121 -1.49 1.00 -12.75
C ALA A 121 -2.61 0.95 -13.78
N THR A 122 -3.18 -0.24 -14.01
CA THR A 122 -4.39 -0.37 -14.80
C THR A 122 -5.56 0.08 -13.92
N PHE A 123 -6.18 1.21 -14.28
CA PHE A 123 -7.42 1.67 -13.67
C PHE A 123 -8.49 0.59 -13.87
N PRO A 124 -9.02 -0.04 -12.82
CA PRO A 124 -10.06 -1.03 -13.04
C PRO A 124 -11.43 -0.38 -12.91
N LEU A 125 -12.26 -0.61 -13.92
CA LEU A 125 -13.73 -0.55 -13.86
C LEU A 125 -14.31 -1.72 -13.02
N LYS A 126 -13.51 -2.39 -12.18
CA LYS A 126 -13.80 -3.69 -11.56
C LYS A 126 -13.25 -3.76 -10.13
N PRO A 127 -13.82 -4.62 -9.25
CA PRO A 127 -13.41 -4.72 -7.83
C PRO A 127 -12.02 -5.31 -7.61
N VAL A 128 -11.28 -5.65 -8.67
CA VAL A 128 -9.98 -6.31 -8.58
C VAL A 128 -8.93 -5.49 -9.30
N ILE A 129 -7.93 -5.06 -8.53
CA ILE A 129 -6.78 -4.29 -8.97
C ILE A 129 -5.58 -5.24 -9.00
N THR A 130 -5.09 -5.58 -10.19
CA THR A 130 -3.92 -6.46 -10.33
C THR A 130 -2.64 -5.63 -10.31
N ILE A 131 -1.66 -6.03 -9.50
CA ILE A 131 -0.32 -5.44 -9.51
C ILE A 131 0.39 -5.91 -10.80
N PRO A 132 0.98 -5.02 -11.60
CA PRO A 132 1.62 -5.39 -12.85
C PRO A 132 2.78 -6.34 -12.60
N ASP A 133 3.12 -7.10 -13.65
CA ASP A 133 4.23 -8.05 -13.63
C ASP A 133 5.55 -7.35 -13.30
N THR A 134 5.98 -7.52 -12.06
CA THR A 134 7.20 -6.96 -11.51
C THR A 134 8.04 -8.03 -10.81
N LEU A 135 9.36 -7.88 -10.92
CA LEU A 135 10.34 -8.70 -10.20
C LEU A 135 10.66 -8.00 -8.88
N LEU A 136 10.26 -8.60 -7.76
CA LEU A 136 10.52 -8.11 -6.42
C LEU A 136 11.77 -8.78 -5.86
N ASN A 137 12.89 -8.06 -5.77
CA ASN A 137 14.08 -8.58 -5.10
C ASN A 137 13.87 -8.67 -3.59
N SER A 138 14.76 -9.39 -2.90
CA SER A 138 14.75 -9.46 -1.43
C SER A 138 14.82 -8.05 -0.84
N GLY A 139 13.83 -7.69 -0.03
CA GLY A 139 13.72 -6.38 0.61
C GLY A 139 12.95 -5.32 -0.19
N ASP A 140 12.67 -5.55 -1.47
CA ASP A 140 11.88 -4.62 -2.29
C ASP A 140 10.44 -4.53 -1.77
N GLU A 141 9.85 -3.35 -1.91
CA GLU A 141 8.43 -3.12 -1.61
C GLU A 141 7.69 -2.46 -2.77
N VAL A 142 6.42 -2.83 -2.93
CA VAL A 142 5.46 -2.17 -3.79
C VAL A 142 4.43 -1.49 -2.90
N ARG A 143 4.26 -0.20 -3.12
CA ARG A 143 3.28 0.63 -2.44
C ARG A 143 2.16 0.97 -3.40
N CYS A 144 0.95 0.54 -3.06
CA CYS A 144 -0.26 0.84 -3.78
C CYS A 144 -1.04 1.88 -2.98
N SER A 145 -1.18 3.08 -3.53
CA SER A 145 -2.04 4.13 -3.00
C SER A 145 -3.36 4.11 -3.78
N LEU A 146 -4.46 3.89 -3.07
CA LEU A 146 -5.80 3.79 -3.60
C LEU A 146 -6.64 4.97 -3.11
N LEU A 147 -7.41 5.55 -4.03
CA LEU A 147 -8.54 6.40 -3.70
C LEU A 147 -9.81 5.55 -3.84
N ILE A 148 -10.54 5.41 -2.74
CA ILE A 148 -11.73 4.56 -2.66
C ILE A 148 -12.91 5.43 -2.25
N ASP A 149 -14.05 5.22 -2.88
CA ASP A 149 -15.33 5.77 -2.42
C ASP A 149 -16.14 4.63 -1.78
N GLY A 150 -16.27 4.64 -0.44
CA GLY A 150 -17.01 3.59 0.26
C GLY A 150 -16.67 3.38 1.74
N VAL A 151 -16.83 2.14 2.21
CA VAL A 151 -16.78 1.77 3.64
C VAL A 151 -15.36 1.45 4.15
N PRO A 152 -15.10 1.58 5.47
CA PRO A 152 -13.82 1.19 6.06
C PRO A 152 -13.48 -0.27 5.84
N ASN A 153 -12.19 -0.57 5.80
CA ASN A 153 -11.64 -1.92 5.70
C ASN A 153 -12.05 -2.69 4.43
N SER A 154 -12.48 -1.97 3.39
CA SER A 154 -12.97 -2.54 2.13
C SER A 154 -11.88 -3.02 1.19
N VAL A 155 -10.64 -3.18 1.67
CA VAL A 155 -9.50 -3.66 0.85
C VAL A 155 -8.91 -4.91 1.45
N SER A 156 -8.81 -5.94 0.62
CA SER A 156 -8.09 -7.17 0.91
C SER A 156 -7.02 -7.43 -0.16
N LEU A 157 -5.93 -8.10 0.23
CA LEU A 157 -4.93 -8.56 -0.72
C LEU A 157 -5.12 -10.06 -0.95
N VAL A 158 -5.19 -10.45 -2.22
CA VAL A 158 -5.23 -11.84 -2.65
C VAL A 158 -4.03 -12.12 -3.55
N GLY A 159 -3.42 -13.29 -3.39
CA GLY A 159 -2.32 -13.76 -4.23
C GLY A 159 -2.02 -15.23 -3.91
N GLU A 160 -1.44 -15.95 -4.85
CA GLU A 160 -1.13 -17.37 -4.70
C GLU A 160 0.14 -17.74 -5.46
N ALA A 161 1.06 -18.43 -4.80
CA ALA A 161 2.31 -18.91 -5.39
C ALA A 161 2.78 -20.20 -4.71
N GLU A 162 3.60 -20.97 -5.42
CA GLU A 162 4.21 -22.21 -4.90
C GLU A 162 5.16 -21.92 -3.73
N ASP A 163 5.04 -22.70 -2.64
CA ASP A 163 5.84 -22.60 -1.41
C ASP A 163 5.82 -21.22 -0.73
N PHE A 164 4.62 -20.65 -0.63
CA PHE A 164 4.45 -19.27 -0.16
C PHE A 164 3.66 -19.14 1.13
N VAL A 165 4.08 -18.20 1.98
CA VAL A 165 3.35 -17.83 3.20
C VAL A 165 2.99 -16.36 3.11
N ILE A 166 1.69 -16.08 2.98
CA ILE A 166 1.14 -14.73 3.07
C ILE A 166 0.90 -14.42 4.54
N LYS A 167 1.68 -13.49 5.09
CA LYS A 167 1.38 -12.93 6.41
C LYS A 167 0.66 -11.60 6.22
N GLY A 168 -0.65 -11.60 6.48
CA GLY A 168 -1.43 -10.38 6.55
C GLY A 168 -1.28 -9.73 7.91
N ARG A 169 -0.88 -8.46 7.94
CA ARG A 169 -0.85 -7.66 9.16
C ARG A 169 -1.64 -6.37 8.94
N ARG A 170 -2.84 -6.31 9.53
CA ARG A 170 -3.58 -5.05 9.69
C ARG A 170 -3.05 -4.38 10.97
N GLU A 171 -1.87 -3.77 10.87
CA GLU A 171 -1.32 -2.98 11.99
C GLU A 171 -1.51 -1.49 11.68
N PRO A 172 -2.15 -0.71 12.56
CA PRO A 172 -2.08 0.74 12.49
C PRO A 172 -0.65 1.16 12.89
N SER A 173 0.29 1.18 11.95
CA SER A 173 1.68 1.53 12.27
C SER A 173 1.79 3.03 12.58
N GLN A 174 2.61 3.43 13.55
CA GLN A 174 2.86 4.85 13.85
C GLN A 174 3.39 5.65 12.63
N GLU A 175 3.99 4.98 11.65
CA GLU A 175 4.40 5.58 10.37
C GLU A 175 3.21 6.15 9.58
N VAL A 176 2.01 5.60 9.80
CA VAL A 176 0.75 6.00 9.17
C VAL A 176 0.27 7.34 9.73
N LEU A 177 0.45 7.57 11.03
CA LEU A 177 0.23 8.88 11.65
C LEU A 177 1.21 9.92 11.10
N VAL A 178 2.49 9.54 10.91
CA VAL A 178 3.50 10.44 10.31
C VAL A 178 3.19 10.73 8.84
N ALA A 179 2.74 9.73 8.06
CA ALA A 179 2.30 9.91 6.68
C ALA A 179 1.04 10.79 6.61
N ARG A 180 0.10 10.63 7.54
CA ARG A 180 -1.08 11.49 7.69
C ARG A 180 -0.68 12.93 8.00
N ILE A 181 0.28 13.16 8.90
CA ILE A 181 0.83 14.48 9.20
C ILE A 181 1.52 15.09 7.96
N LYS A 182 2.33 14.32 7.23
CA LYS A 182 3.02 14.81 6.01
C LYS A 182 2.03 15.13 4.87
N LEU A 183 0.98 14.34 4.70
CA LEU A 183 -0.07 14.59 3.72
C LEU A 183 -0.91 15.82 4.11
N LEU A 184 -1.27 15.96 5.39
CA LEU A 184 -1.95 17.15 5.89
C LEU A 184 -1.09 18.41 5.77
N GLN A 185 0.22 18.34 6.05
CA GLN A 185 1.14 19.46 5.87
C GLN A 185 1.29 19.90 4.41
N ARG A 186 1.29 18.95 3.46
CA ARG A 186 1.31 19.26 2.02
C ARG A 186 -0.03 19.83 1.55
N ALA A 187 -1.15 19.31 2.05
CA ALA A 187 -2.48 19.83 1.75
C ALA A 187 -2.70 21.23 2.32
N SER A 188 -2.26 21.51 3.56
CA SER A 188 -2.35 22.84 4.18
C SER A 188 -1.50 23.88 3.46
N LEU A 189 -0.39 23.47 2.82
CA LEU A 189 0.44 24.37 2.03
C LEU A 189 -0.26 24.82 0.74
N ILE A 190 -1.14 23.99 0.18
CA ILE A 190 -1.98 24.31 -0.99
C ILE A 190 -3.15 25.23 -0.58
N THR A 191 -3.72 25.04 0.62
CA THR A 191 -4.78 25.94 1.13
C THR A 191 -4.24 27.33 1.49
N ALA A 192 -2.97 27.44 1.90
CA ALA A 192 -2.35 28.73 2.19
C ALA A 192 -2.00 29.56 0.94
N THR A 193 -1.92 28.95 -0.26
CA THR A 193 -1.58 29.67 -1.51
C THR A 193 -2.79 30.12 -2.33
N THR A 194 -4.02 29.71 -1.98
CA THR A 194 -5.25 30.12 -2.67
C THR A 194 -6.07 31.18 -1.93
N ALA A 195 -5.55 31.75 -0.85
CA ALA A 195 -6.22 32.79 -0.06
C ALA A 195 -5.42 34.11 0.02
N VAL A 196 -4.80 34.56 -1.08
CA VAL A 196 -4.35 35.96 -1.23
C VAL A 196 -4.46 36.44 -2.68
N VAL A 197 -5.67 36.47 -3.24
CA VAL A 197 -6.02 37.44 -4.31
C VAL A 197 -7.49 37.78 -4.14
N GLY A 198 -7.79 38.99 -3.69
CA GLY A 198 -9.19 39.47 -3.66
C GLY A 198 -9.55 40.53 -2.62
N SER A 199 -8.62 41.35 -2.13
CA SER A 199 -9.00 42.61 -1.44
C SER A 199 -8.42 43.81 -2.19
N ALA A 200 -9.11 44.20 -3.27
CA ALA A 200 -8.95 45.53 -3.86
C ALA A 200 -10.28 45.96 -4.49
N SER A 201 -10.99 46.83 -3.75
CA SER A 201 -11.76 47.98 -4.21
C SER A 201 -12.86 47.83 -5.27
N SER A 202 -14.09 48.10 -4.80
CA SER A 202 -15.04 49.10 -5.34
C SER A 202 -15.44 49.05 -6.81
N GLY A 203 -16.72 48.74 -7.07
CA GLY A 203 -17.35 49.02 -8.36
C GLY A 203 -18.77 48.49 -8.46
N VAL A 204 -19.73 49.23 -7.90
CA VAL A 204 -21.17 49.08 -8.17
C VAL A 204 -21.43 49.29 -9.66
N ILE A 205 -21.98 48.31 -10.38
CA ILE A 205 -22.84 48.55 -11.54
C ILE A 205 -23.97 47.52 -11.53
N ALA A 206 -25.18 47.99 -11.22
CA ALA A 206 -26.43 47.31 -11.52
C ALA A 206 -26.69 47.41 -13.03
N TYR A 207 -27.04 46.30 -13.67
CA TYR A 207 -27.68 46.30 -14.99
C TYR A 207 -29.09 45.71 -14.84
N LEU A 208 -30.06 46.62 -14.77
CA LEU A 208 -31.43 46.39 -15.21
C LEU A 208 -31.43 46.52 -16.73
N SER A 209 -31.91 45.50 -17.44
CA SER A 209 -32.24 45.57 -18.85
C SER A 209 -33.68 45.13 -19.02
N ASP A 210 -34.58 46.11 -19.01
CA ASP A 210 -35.89 46.01 -19.66
C ASP A 210 -35.68 46.17 -21.17
N ARG A 211 -36.13 45.17 -21.93
CA ARG A 211 -36.89 45.29 -23.18
C ARG A 211 -37.39 43.94 -23.66
#